data_AF-A0A402DJ85-F1
#
_entry.id   AF-A0A402DJ85-F1
#
_cell.length_a   1.000
_cell.length_b   1.000
_cell.length_c   1.000
_cell.angle_alpha   90.00
_cell.angle_beta   90.00
_cell.angle_gamma   90.00
#
_symmetry.space_group_name_H-M   'P 1'
#
loop_
_entity.id
_entity.type
_entity.pdbx_description
1 polymer ?
#
loop_
_entity_poly.entity_id
_entity_poly.type
_entity_poly.pdbx_seq_one_letter_code
_entity_poly.pdbx_strand_id
1 'polypeptide(L)' 'MLSGWRFVVLGAVILGAILTPSTDPLTQSLLAGAVLGLYFGGIGVVKLTGR' A
#
# COMPACT_ATOMS: atom_id res chain seq x y z
N MET A 1 -3.53 -10.09 9.86
CA MET A 1 -3.05 -8.99 8.98
C MET A 1 -4.20 -8.32 8.23
N LEU A 2 -5.03 -9.06 7.49
CA LEU A 2 -6.12 -8.49 6.67
C LEU A 2 -7.10 -7.58 7.43
N SER A 3 -7.39 -7.77 8.71
CA SER A 3 -8.32 -6.90 9.48
C SER A 3 -7.93 -5.40 9.45
N GLY A 4 -6.63 -5.09 9.39
CA GLY A 4 -6.11 -3.71 9.39
C GLY A 4 -5.92 -3.08 8.02
N TRP A 5 -6.35 -3.73 6.92
CA TRP A 5 -6.00 -3.31 5.56
C TRP A 5 -6.41 -1.88 5.21
N ARG A 6 -7.53 -1.39 5.75
CA ARG A 6 -8.02 -0.02 5.53
C ARG A 6 -7.05 1.04 6.05
N PHE A 7 -6.41 0.80 7.19
CA PHE A 7 -5.42 1.71 7.76
C PHE A 7 -4.14 1.73 6.92
N VAL A 8 -3.77 0.59 6.32
CA VAL A 8 -2.62 0.51 5.43
C VAL A 8 -2.89 1.25 4.12
N VAL A 9 -4.10 1.16 3.56
CA VAL A 9 -4.51 1.98 2.41
C VAL A 9 -4.43 3.46 2.73
N LEU A 10 -4.97 3.89 3.87
CA LEU A 10 -4.90 5.29 4.28
C LEU A 10 -3.44 5.76 4.43
N GLY A 11 -2.61 4.97 5.12
CA GLY A 11 -1.19 5.28 5.31
C GLY A 11 -0.40 5.32 4.00
N ALA A 12 -0.69 4.41 3.06
CA ALA A 12 -0.03 4.38 1.75
C ALA A 12 -0.39 5.61 0.90
N VAL A 13 -1.64 6.06 0.95
CA VAL A 13 -2.08 7.28 0.23
C VAL A 13 -1.47 8.53 0.87
N ILE A 14 -1.43 8.63 2.20
CA ILE A 14 -0.78 9.73 2.92
C ILE A 14 0.71 9.78 2.58
N LEU A 15 1.39 8.63 2.58
CA LEU A 15 2.80 8.52 2.19
C LEU A 15 3.01 8.95 0.73
N GLY A 16 2.13 8.51 -0.17
CA GLY A 16 2.06 8.98 -1.55
C GLY A 16 2.08 10.50 -1.62
N ALA A 17 1.11 11.14 -0.96
CA ALA A 17 0.92 12.58 -0.98
C ALA A 17 2.10 13.36 -0.39
N ILE A 18 2.80 12.81 0.60
CA ILE A 18 3.99 13.44 1.20
C ILE A 18 5.20 13.33 0.26
N LEU A 19 5.35 12.21 -0.43
CA LEU A 19 6.54 11.92 -1.23
C LEU A 19 6.45 12.45 -2.68
N THR A 20 5.25 12.59 -3.24
CA THR A 20 5.05 13.17 -4.57
C THR A 20 4.93 14.70 -4.46
N PRO A 21 5.89 15.48 -4.98
CA PRO A 21 5.85 16.95 -4.90
C PRO A 21 4.72 17.56 -5.74
N SER A 22 4.19 16.81 -6.70
CA SER A 22 3.01 17.14 -7.48
C SER A 22 1.78 16.50 -6.83
N THR A 23 0.70 17.27 -6.66
CA THR A 23 -0.59 16.77 -6.15
C THR A 23 -1.39 16.03 -7.24
N ASP A 24 -0.70 15.42 -8.21
CA ASP A 24 -1.35 14.72 -9.30
C ASP A 24 -1.79 13.32 -8.82
N PRO A 25 -3.07 12.93 -9.04
CA PRO A 25 -3.58 11.67 -8.50
C PRO A 25 -2.91 10.43 -9.07
N LEU A 26 -2.33 10.50 -10.27
CA LEU A 26 -1.78 9.34 -10.97
C LEU A 26 -0.47 8.89 -10.32
N THR A 27 0.52 9.78 -10.19
CA THR A 27 1.82 9.41 -9.60
C THR A 27 1.67 9.03 -8.14
N GLN A 28 0.81 9.74 -7.40
CA GLN A 28 0.49 9.43 -6.02
C GLN A 28 -0.12 8.03 -5.88
N SER A 29 -1.08 7.68 -6.75
CA SER A 29 -1.74 6.37 -6.73
C SER A 29 -0.79 5.23 -7.15
N LEU A 30 0.16 5.49 -8.05
CA LEU A 30 1.18 4.50 -8.42
C LEU A 30 2.11 4.19 -7.24
N LEU A 31 2.57 5.22 -6.51
CA LEU A 31 3.42 5.02 -5.32
C LEU A 31 2.65 4.30 -4.20
N ALA A 32 1.43 4.77 -3.89
CA ALA A 32 0.57 4.12 -2.90
C ALA A 32 0.24 2.67 -3.31
N GLY A 33 -0.01 2.44 -4.60
CA GLY A 33 -0.26 1.13 -5.19
C GLY A 33 0.92 0.17 -5.04
N ALA A 34 2.15 0.64 -5.22
CA ALA A 34 3.36 -0.16 -5.00
C ALA A 34 3.48 -0.61 -3.52
N VAL A 35 3.24 0.30 -2.57
CA VAL A 35 3.23 -0.01 -1.14
C VAL A 35 2.15 -1.04 -0.81
N LEU A 36 0.95 -0.89 -1.38
CA LEU A 36 -0.14 -1.84 -1.19
C LEU A 36 0.16 -3.20 -1.82
N GLY A 37 0.80 -3.23 -2.98
CA GLY A 37 1.27 -4.46 -3.63
C GLY A 37 2.23 -5.24 -2.73
N LEU A 38 3.15 -4.56 -2.06
CA LEU A 38 4.05 -5.18 -1.08
C LEU A 38 3.30 -5.71 0.14
N TYR A 39 2.36 -4.95 0.69
CA TYR A 39 1.57 -5.37 1.85
C TYR A 39 0.71 -6.61 1.54
N PHE A 40 -0.08 -6.57 0.48
CA PHE A 40 -0.94 -7.71 0.11
C PHE A 40 -0.14 -8.88 -0.46
N GLY A 41 0.94 -8.62 -1.19
CA GLY A 41 1.87 -9.63 -1.66
C GLY A 41 2.53 -10.38 -0.51
N GLY A 42 3.01 -9.65 0.51
CA GLY A 42 3.57 -10.23 1.72
C GLY A 42 2.55 -11.09 2.48
N ILE A 43 1.31 -10.62 2.63
CA ILE A 43 0.21 -11.42 3.20
C ILE A 43 -0.02 -12.69 2.38
N GLY A 44 -0.01 -12.59 1.05
CA GLY A 44 -0.16 -13.73 0.15
C GLY A 44 0.92 -14.78 0.36
N VAL A 45 2.19 -14.37 0.40
CA VAL A 45 3.34 -15.26 0.63
C VAL A 45 3.24 -15.96 2.00
N VAL A 46 2.91 -15.22 3.06
CA VAL A 46 2.74 -15.78 4.41
C VAL A 46 1.63 -16.84 4.40
N LYS A 47 0.49 -16.53 3.80
CA LYS A 47 -0.64 -17.45 3.69
C LYS A 47 -0.31 -18.70 2.86
N LEU A 48 0.48 -18.56 1.79
CA LEU A 48 0.94 -19.68 0.96
C LEU A 48 1.95 -20.57 1.67
N THR A 49 2.75 -20.02 2.58
CA THR A 49 3.73 -20.76 3.38
C THR A 49 3.13 -21.40 4.64
N GLY A 50 1.79 -21.35 4.78
CA GLY A 50 1.06 -22.01 5.87
C GLY A 50 1.22 -21.34 7.24
N ARG A 51 1.59 -20.06 7.25
CA ARG A 51 1.69 -19.23 8.45
C ARG A 51 0.66 -18.09 8.44
#